data_AF-A0A945AXD3-F1
#
_entry.id   AF-A0A945AXD3-F1
#
_cell.length_a   1.000
_cell.length_b   1.000
_cell.length_c   1.000
_cell.angle_alpha   90.00
_cell.angle_beta   90.00
_cell.angle_gamma   90.00
#
_symmetry.space_group_name_H-M   'P 1'
#
loop_
_entity.id
_entity.type
_entity.pdbx_description
1 polymer ?
#
loop_
_entity_poly.entity_id
_entity_poly.type
_entity_poly.pdbx_seq_one_letter_code
_entity_poly.pdbx_strand_id
1 'polypeptide(L)'
;MKKLPLKRCYYGKIFLLFGLLFSVQLVWAAALDFQKMALDFQKSAISDFVGFTTKGERYPLIHTISELRFRVFSEKLGINRKLETKSCSQHRAYGVVVPIAQKKFCEDYDALVELAKTSIAKTSFFEKIYLVAEPALLNEIERQRARDAVRVWIRQKLNCLNEKYRCGRDERKMIKRVTNFETDILKTYQRILKNLDKKLFPEEQTATFIKTKDLETLCGFVDAVSQNTPKPGMLLIDTGKFKMGSSEGLPAEHPVREVQLDEFWIDKCEVTNYQYLRIAAQHPFLRKSTFPRKFHDGNYLRNWSDDLVPEIGSELKPVIQVSWYAARHYCNYVGKRLASEAEWEMA
;
A
#
# COMPACT_ATOMS: atom_id res chain seq x y z
N MET A 1 60.03 -31.35 23.06
CA MET A 1 59.38 -31.64 21.76
C MET A 1 57.87 -31.43 21.88
N LYS A 2 57.31 -30.59 20.99
CA LYS A 2 55.96 -30.56 20.38
C LYS A 2 54.65 -30.71 21.22
N LYS A 3 53.94 -29.56 21.32
CA LYS A 3 52.50 -29.28 21.03
C LYS A 3 51.77 -30.34 20.17
N LEU A 4 50.52 -30.82 20.41
CA LEU A 4 49.13 -30.26 20.26
C LEU A 4 48.17 -31.54 20.12
N PRO A 5 46.81 -31.51 19.95
CA PRO A 5 45.73 -31.18 20.91
C PRO A 5 44.34 -31.91 20.68
N LEU A 6 43.29 -31.45 21.37
CA LEU A 6 41.87 -31.30 20.92
C LEU A 6 41.01 -32.54 20.57
N LYS A 7 40.11 -32.91 21.51
CA LYS A 7 38.73 -33.34 21.19
C LYS A 7 37.73 -32.82 22.23
N ARG A 8 37.26 -31.58 22.07
CA ARG A 8 36.04 -31.09 22.75
C ARG A 8 35.51 -29.84 22.06
N CYS A 9 35.04 -29.98 20.82
CA CYS A 9 34.33 -28.90 20.15
C CYS A 9 33.51 -29.47 18.99
N TYR A 10 32.39 -30.14 19.26
CA TYR A 10 31.41 -30.46 18.20
C TYR A 10 29.94 -30.46 18.64
N TYR A 11 29.63 -30.53 19.94
CA TYR A 11 28.23 -30.54 20.43
C TYR A 11 27.65 -29.17 20.81
N GLY A 12 28.48 -28.11 20.93
CA GLY A 12 28.01 -26.77 21.31
C GLY A 12 27.43 -25.93 20.16
N LYS A 13 27.75 -26.24 18.90
CA LYS A 13 27.30 -25.44 17.74
C LYS A 13 25.96 -25.92 17.16
N ILE A 14 25.60 -27.19 17.32
CA ILE A 14 24.34 -27.75 16.77
C ILE A 14 23.13 -27.32 17.62
N PHE A 15 23.27 -27.25 18.95
CA PHE A 15 22.19 -26.77 19.83
C PHE A 15 21.89 -25.26 19.69
N LEU A 16 22.92 -24.44 19.43
CA LEU A 16 22.74 -23.01 19.15
C LEU A 16 22.08 -22.75 17.79
N LEU A 17 22.42 -23.53 16.76
CA LEU A 17 21.79 -23.46 15.43
C LEU A 17 20.33 -23.95 15.43
N PHE A 18 20.01 -25.02 16.17
CA PHE A 18 18.62 -25.48 16.31
C PHE A 18 17.78 -24.51 17.16
N GLY A 19 18.33 -23.89 18.21
CA GLY A 19 17.64 -22.85 19.00
C GLY A 19 17.39 -21.54 18.22
N LEU A 20 18.32 -21.15 17.34
CA LEU A 20 18.17 -20.03 16.40
C LEU A 20 17.17 -20.35 15.28
N LEU A 21 17.14 -21.58 14.76
CA LEU A 21 16.17 -22.01 13.75
C LEU A 21 14.75 -22.15 14.32
N PHE A 22 14.59 -22.69 15.54
CA PHE A 22 13.30 -22.78 16.22
C PHE A 22 12.75 -21.39 16.59
N SER A 23 13.58 -20.48 17.08
CA SER A 23 13.15 -19.09 17.36
C SER A 23 12.79 -18.32 16.09
N VAL A 24 13.51 -18.53 14.98
CA VAL A 24 13.17 -17.92 13.68
C VAL A 24 11.89 -18.51 13.09
N GLN A 25 11.64 -19.82 13.21
CA GLN A 25 10.41 -20.48 12.77
C GLN A 25 9.19 -20.11 13.64
N LEU A 26 9.36 -20.01 14.97
CA LEU A 26 8.33 -19.52 15.89
C LEU A 26 7.95 -18.06 15.59
N VAL A 27 8.93 -17.20 15.28
CA VAL A 27 8.67 -15.80 14.90
C VAL A 27 7.95 -15.71 13.54
N TRP A 28 8.20 -16.63 12.60
CA TRP A 28 7.53 -16.66 11.30
C TRP A 28 6.10 -17.22 11.36
N ALA A 29 5.87 -18.31 12.10
CA ALA A 29 4.53 -18.86 12.32
C ALA A 29 3.66 -17.89 13.13
N ALA A 30 4.21 -17.29 14.19
CA ALA A 30 3.55 -16.23 14.95
C ALA A 30 3.29 -14.97 14.11
N ALA A 31 4.13 -14.66 13.11
CA ALA A 31 3.92 -13.53 12.20
C ALA A 31 2.75 -13.76 11.23
N LEU A 32 2.52 -14.98 10.75
CA LEU A 32 1.40 -15.34 9.88
C LEU A 32 0.06 -15.36 10.63
N ASP A 33 0.04 -15.94 11.84
CA ASP A 33 -1.14 -15.92 12.71
C ASP A 33 -1.45 -14.49 13.17
N PHE A 34 -0.41 -13.71 13.50
CA PHE A 34 -0.55 -12.28 13.77
C PHE A 34 -1.14 -11.53 12.57
N GLN A 35 -0.71 -11.85 11.35
CA GLN A 35 -1.23 -11.19 10.15
C GLN A 35 -2.74 -11.44 9.97
N LYS A 36 -3.25 -12.63 10.31
CA LYS A 36 -4.69 -12.95 10.30
C LYS A 36 -5.44 -12.20 11.40
N MET A 37 -4.94 -12.20 12.64
CA MET A 37 -5.60 -11.53 13.77
C MET A 37 -5.52 -10.00 13.69
N ALA A 38 -4.43 -9.45 13.13
CA ALA A 38 -4.30 -8.02 12.94
C ALA A 38 -5.42 -7.46 12.05
N LEU A 39 -6.00 -8.26 11.13
CA LEU A 39 -7.13 -7.88 10.29
C LEU A 39 -8.39 -7.59 11.12
N ASP A 40 -8.62 -8.32 12.22
CA ASP A 40 -9.83 -8.18 13.06
C ASP A 40 -9.85 -6.84 13.81
N PHE A 41 -8.67 -6.34 14.21
CA PHE A 41 -8.54 -5.05 14.91
C PHE A 41 -8.20 -3.88 13.99
N GLN A 42 -7.78 -4.19 12.77
CA GLN A 42 -7.33 -3.23 11.76
C GLN A 42 -8.34 -2.10 11.59
N LYS A 43 -9.63 -2.45 11.44
CA LYS A 43 -10.70 -1.47 11.26
C LYS A 43 -10.83 -0.53 12.45
N SER A 44 -10.83 -1.06 13.68
CA SER A 44 -10.95 -0.25 14.90
C SER A 44 -9.77 0.71 15.06
N ALA A 45 -8.54 0.25 14.88
CA ALA A 45 -7.41 1.15 15.10
C ALA A 45 -7.16 2.11 13.94
N ILE A 46 -7.53 1.75 12.71
CA ILE A 46 -7.58 2.71 11.60
C ILE A 46 -8.60 3.79 11.92
N SER A 47 -9.81 3.42 12.35
CA SER A 47 -10.85 4.38 12.75
C SER A 47 -10.38 5.28 13.89
N ASP A 48 -9.73 4.72 14.92
CA ASP A 48 -9.16 5.47 16.04
C ASP A 48 -8.06 6.43 15.56
N PHE A 49 -7.14 5.96 14.71
CA PHE A 49 -6.06 6.80 14.15
C PHE A 49 -6.62 7.99 13.36
N VAL A 50 -7.59 7.75 12.48
CA VAL A 50 -8.22 8.83 11.71
C VAL A 50 -8.95 9.80 12.66
N GLY A 51 -9.63 9.28 13.68
CA GLY A 51 -10.29 10.07 14.72
C GLY A 51 -9.33 10.90 15.59
N PHE A 52 -8.15 10.37 15.93
CA PHE A 52 -7.11 11.10 16.67
C PHE A 52 -6.47 12.18 15.80
N THR A 53 -6.22 11.85 14.54
CA THR A 53 -5.59 12.77 13.57
C THR A 53 -6.51 13.96 13.28
N THR A 54 -7.81 13.73 13.11
CA THR A 54 -8.81 14.80 12.93
C THR A 54 -8.94 15.70 14.16
N LYS A 55 -8.70 15.17 15.37
CA LYS A 55 -8.62 15.95 16.62
C LYS A 55 -7.28 16.68 16.81
N GLY A 56 -6.34 16.57 15.87
CA GLY A 56 -5.03 17.21 15.93
C GLY A 56 -4.02 16.51 16.85
N GLU A 57 -4.28 15.26 17.25
CA GLU A 57 -3.35 14.49 18.06
C GLU A 57 -2.14 14.03 17.25
N ARG A 58 -0.97 14.05 17.88
CA ARG A 58 0.33 13.91 17.20
C ARG A 58 0.88 12.49 17.24
N TYR A 59 0.05 11.46 17.32
CA TYR A 59 0.54 10.06 17.36
C TYR A 59 1.14 9.64 16.02
N PRO A 60 2.39 9.12 15.94
CA PRO A 60 2.97 8.46 14.78
C PRO A 60 2.15 7.24 14.35
N LEU A 61 2.05 6.99 13.04
CA LEU A 61 1.32 5.84 12.50
C LEU A 61 1.94 4.52 12.95
N ILE A 62 3.27 4.50 13.12
CA ILE A 62 3.99 3.36 13.70
C ILE A 62 3.56 3.06 15.14
N HIS A 63 3.11 4.07 15.90
CA HIS A 63 2.54 3.89 17.22
C HIS A 63 1.18 3.23 17.13
N THR A 64 0.29 3.68 16.23
CA THR A 64 -1.00 3.00 15.99
C THR A 64 -0.82 1.54 15.58
N ILE A 65 0.15 1.23 14.71
CA ILE A 65 0.47 -0.15 14.31
C ILE A 65 1.00 -0.96 15.50
N SER A 66 1.78 -0.34 16.39
CA SER A 66 2.18 -0.96 17.66
C SER A 66 1.01 -1.19 18.61
N GLU A 67 0.08 -0.25 18.72
CA GLU A 67 -1.12 -0.34 19.56
C GLU A 67 -2.09 -1.42 19.04
N LEU A 68 -2.25 -1.53 17.71
CA LEU A 68 -2.96 -2.64 17.06
C LEU A 68 -2.43 -3.99 17.51
N ARG A 69 -1.11 -4.13 17.42
CA ARG A 69 -0.42 -5.36 17.80
C ARG A 69 -0.59 -5.68 19.29
N PHE A 70 -0.54 -4.65 20.11
CA PHE A 70 -0.77 -4.74 21.54
C PHE A 70 -2.22 -5.15 21.88
N ARG A 71 -3.24 -4.60 21.21
CA ARG A 71 -4.65 -4.99 21.38
C ARG A 71 -4.89 -6.46 21.02
N VAL A 72 -4.32 -6.92 19.89
CA VAL A 72 -4.37 -8.34 19.47
C VAL A 72 -3.80 -9.26 20.53
N PHE A 73 -2.63 -8.94 21.09
CA PHE A 73 -2.01 -9.76 22.13
C PHE A 73 -2.76 -9.71 23.46
N SER A 74 -3.29 -8.55 23.83
CA SER A 74 -4.06 -8.36 25.06
C SER A 74 -5.35 -9.18 25.04
N GLU A 75 -6.07 -9.19 23.92
CA GLU A 75 -7.29 -9.98 23.77
C GLU A 75 -7.02 -11.48 23.81
N LYS A 76 -5.98 -11.95 23.09
CA LYS A 76 -5.60 -13.37 23.05
C LYS A 76 -5.19 -13.92 24.42
N LEU A 77 -4.62 -13.06 25.27
CA LEU A 77 -4.16 -13.43 26.61
C LEU A 77 -5.19 -13.14 27.71
N GLY A 78 -6.39 -12.68 27.34
CA GLY A 78 -7.46 -12.35 28.30
C GLY A 78 -7.18 -11.11 29.15
N ILE A 79 -6.21 -10.28 28.75
CA ILE A 79 -5.81 -9.05 29.44
C ILE A 79 -6.74 -7.92 28.96
N ASN A 80 -7.95 -7.81 29.54
CA ASN A 80 -8.99 -6.97 28.94
C ASN A 80 -9.61 -5.90 29.86
N ARG A 81 -8.77 -5.14 30.60
CA ARG A 81 -9.23 -3.97 31.37
C ARG A 81 -8.26 -2.80 31.31
N LYS A 82 -8.70 -1.71 30.66
CA LYS A 82 -8.01 -0.41 30.55
C LYS A 82 -7.63 0.21 31.91
N LEU A 83 -8.34 -0.18 32.98
CA LEU A 83 -8.06 0.20 34.37
C LEU A 83 -6.84 -0.52 34.97
N GLU A 84 -6.57 -1.75 34.54
CA GLU A 84 -5.51 -2.61 35.09
C GLU A 84 -4.13 -2.28 34.47
N THR A 85 -4.11 -1.75 33.25
CA THR A 85 -2.87 -1.37 32.54
C THR A 85 -2.37 0.03 32.88
N LYS A 86 -3.19 0.86 33.54
CA LYS A 86 -2.86 2.24 33.91
C LYS A 86 -1.64 2.30 34.83
N SER A 87 -1.58 1.44 35.85
CA SER A 87 -0.45 1.35 36.78
C SER A 87 0.84 0.97 36.06
N CYS A 88 0.77 0.00 35.14
CA CYS A 88 1.93 -0.42 34.33
C CYS A 88 2.42 0.71 33.41
N SER A 89 1.50 1.42 32.75
CA SER A 89 1.85 2.56 31.90
C SER A 89 2.46 3.71 32.70
N GLN A 90 1.94 4.01 33.89
CA GLN A 90 2.47 5.07 34.75
C GLN A 90 3.84 4.71 35.32
N HIS A 91 4.07 3.43 35.66
CA HIS A 91 5.38 2.92 36.03
C HIS A 91 6.39 3.12 34.90
N ARG A 92 6.04 2.69 33.68
CA ARG A 92 6.92 2.81 32.51
C ARG A 92 7.21 4.26 32.10
N ALA A 93 6.22 5.15 32.22
CA ALA A 93 6.33 6.54 31.79
C ALA A 93 6.94 7.47 32.84
N TYR A 94 6.69 7.21 34.12
CA TYR A 94 6.98 8.15 35.22
C TYR A 94 7.64 7.50 36.44
N GLY A 95 7.93 6.19 36.42
CA GLY A 95 8.57 5.47 37.53
C GLY A 95 7.67 5.25 38.75
N VAL A 96 6.34 5.43 38.60
CA VAL A 96 5.37 5.23 39.69
C VAL A 96 5.41 3.77 40.17
N VAL A 97 5.42 3.54 41.48
CA VAL A 97 5.49 2.19 42.06
C VAL A 97 4.21 1.42 41.75
N VAL A 98 4.36 0.20 41.23
CA VAL A 98 3.25 -0.71 40.93
C VAL A 98 2.85 -1.47 42.20
N PRO A 99 1.55 -1.57 42.55
CA PRO A 99 1.09 -2.42 43.64
C PRO A 99 1.56 -3.88 43.48
N ILE A 100 1.91 -4.54 44.58
CA ILE A 100 2.47 -5.92 44.57
C ILE A 100 1.56 -6.89 43.79
N ALA A 101 0.25 -6.79 43.98
CA ALA A 101 -0.74 -7.61 43.28
C ALA A 101 -0.76 -7.42 41.75
N GLN A 102 -0.26 -6.28 41.25
CA GLN A 102 -0.19 -5.96 39.82
C GLN A 102 1.22 -6.11 39.23
N LYS A 103 2.24 -6.43 40.06
CA LYS A 103 3.63 -6.45 39.60
C LYS A 103 3.87 -7.50 38.50
N LYS A 104 3.44 -8.75 38.72
CA LYS A 104 3.55 -9.83 37.73
C LYS A 104 2.78 -9.52 36.45
N PHE A 105 1.58 -8.97 36.59
CA PHE A 105 0.78 -8.51 35.45
C PHE A 105 1.52 -7.44 34.64
N CYS A 106 2.13 -6.45 35.30
CA CYS A 106 2.90 -5.42 34.61
C CYS A 106 4.19 -5.96 33.97
N GLU A 107 4.85 -6.95 34.56
CA GLU A 107 6.00 -7.64 33.96
C GLU A 107 5.61 -8.38 32.68
N ASP A 108 4.55 -9.19 32.73
CA ASP A 108 4.03 -9.91 31.56
C ASP A 108 3.56 -8.92 30.48
N TYR A 109 2.91 -7.83 30.88
CA TYR A 109 2.49 -6.73 30.02
C TYR A 109 3.66 -6.01 29.35
N ASP A 110 4.74 -5.72 30.10
CA ASP A 110 5.94 -5.08 29.60
C ASP A 110 6.67 -6.00 28.60
N ALA A 111 6.75 -7.30 28.88
CA ALA A 111 7.34 -8.29 27.98
C ALA A 111 6.61 -8.34 26.62
N LEU A 112 5.28 -8.25 26.63
CA LEU A 112 4.47 -8.18 25.41
C LEU A 112 4.71 -6.89 24.62
N VAL A 113 4.85 -5.75 25.32
CA VAL A 113 5.17 -4.48 24.69
C VAL A 113 6.56 -4.51 24.05
N GLU A 114 7.57 -5.07 24.71
CA GLU A 114 8.90 -5.23 24.13
C GLU A 114 8.90 -6.21 22.95
N LEU A 115 8.14 -7.29 23.02
CA LEU A 115 7.97 -8.22 21.89
C LEU A 115 7.31 -7.55 20.69
N ALA A 116 6.33 -6.68 20.92
CA ALA A 116 5.71 -5.88 19.87
C ALA A 116 6.71 -4.88 19.25
N LYS A 117 7.48 -4.15 20.07
CA LYS A 117 8.51 -3.19 19.62
C LYS A 117 9.61 -3.86 18.81
N THR A 118 10.23 -4.92 19.33
CA THR A 118 11.34 -5.64 18.68
C THR A 118 10.93 -6.22 17.33
N SER A 119 9.66 -6.56 17.18
CA SER A 119 9.15 -7.09 15.92
C SER A 119 8.79 -6.02 14.90
N ILE A 120 8.41 -4.80 15.34
CA ILE A 120 8.25 -3.63 14.46
C ILE A 120 9.60 -3.11 13.99
N ALA A 121 10.67 -3.33 14.78
CA ALA A 121 12.02 -3.03 14.36
C ALA A 121 12.46 -3.81 13.10
N LYS A 122 11.76 -4.89 12.74
CA LYS A 122 11.94 -5.54 11.45
C LYS A 122 11.24 -4.76 10.34
N THR A 123 12.01 -3.98 9.59
CA THR A 123 11.55 -3.13 8.47
C THR A 123 10.60 -3.84 7.51
N SER A 124 10.92 -5.07 7.10
CA SER A 124 10.11 -5.86 6.17
C SER A 124 8.74 -6.25 6.73
N PHE A 125 8.64 -6.42 8.04
CA PHE A 125 7.39 -6.78 8.71
C PHE A 125 6.48 -5.57 8.89
N PHE A 126 7.05 -4.42 9.31
CA PHE A 126 6.32 -3.16 9.41
C PHE A 126 5.71 -2.73 8.07
N GLU A 127 6.52 -2.77 7.00
CA GLU A 127 6.06 -2.44 5.65
C GLU A 127 4.92 -3.36 5.21
N LYS A 128 5.05 -4.67 5.42
CA LYS A 128 4.02 -5.65 5.04
C LYS A 128 2.69 -5.40 5.78
N ILE A 129 2.73 -5.11 7.08
CA ILE A 129 1.51 -4.77 7.83
C ILE A 129 0.86 -3.51 7.29
N TYR A 130 1.66 -2.47 7.05
CA TYR A 130 1.14 -1.22 6.52
C TYR A 130 0.48 -1.41 5.15
N LEU A 131 1.15 -2.09 4.21
CA LEU A 131 0.61 -2.32 2.86
C LEU A 131 -0.71 -3.11 2.87
N VAL A 132 -0.85 -4.06 3.81
CA VAL A 132 -2.10 -4.80 4.01
C VAL A 132 -3.21 -3.89 4.58
N ALA A 133 -2.85 -2.91 5.44
CA ALA A 133 -3.79 -1.98 6.06
C ALA A 133 -4.15 -0.77 5.22
N GLU A 134 -3.30 -0.40 4.27
CA GLU A 134 -3.40 0.84 3.54
C GLU A 134 -4.73 1.01 2.78
N PRO A 135 -5.30 -0.01 2.10
CA PRO A 135 -6.60 0.15 1.44
C PRO A 135 -7.73 0.52 2.42
N ALA A 136 -7.76 -0.12 3.59
CA ALA A 136 -8.73 0.18 4.64
C ALA A 136 -8.47 1.57 5.26
N LEU A 137 -7.21 1.96 5.40
CA LEU A 137 -6.82 3.28 5.90
C LEU A 137 -7.31 4.39 4.99
N LEU A 138 -7.06 4.27 3.69
CA LEU A 138 -7.52 5.24 2.70
C LEU A 138 -9.05 5.35 2.70
N ASN A 139 -9.75 4.22 2.66
CA ASN A 139 -11.22 4.21 2.70
C ASN A 139 -11.76 4.89 3.97
N GLU A 140 -11.14 4.67 5.13
CA GLU A 140 -11.55 5.28 6.39
C GLU A 140 -11.28 6.79 6.42
N ILE A 141 -10.14 7.23 5.86
CA ILE A 141 -9.82 8.66 5.72
C ILE A 141 -10.85 9.36 4.84
N GLU A 142 -11.26 8.73 3.74
CA GLU A 142 -12.35 9.24 2.89
C GLU A 142 -13.68 9.29 3.63
N ARG A 143 -14.05 8.19 4.29
CA ARG A 143 -15.31 8.06 5.06
C ARG A 143 -15.46 9.15 6.10
N GLN A 144 -14.37 9.50 6.79
CA GLN A 144 -14.35 10.54 7.81
C GLN A 144 -14.01 11.94 7.27
N ARG A 145 -13.84 12.12 5.95
CA ARG A 145 -13.42 13.39 5.31
C ARG A 145 -12.13 13.97 5.93
N ALA A 146 -11.18 13.10 6.24
CA ALA A 146 -10.01 13.42 7.04
C ALA A 146 -8.74 13.73 6.21
N ARG A 147 -8.84 13.84 4.88
CA ARG A 147 -7.67 14.00 3.98
C ARG A 147 -6.72 15.12 4.42
N ASP A 148 -7.24 16.33 4.64
CA ASP A 148 -6.44 17.50 5.00
C ASP A 148 -5.79 17.36 6.37
N ALA A 149 -6.54 16.87 7.35
CA ALA A 149 -6.04 16.60 8.69
C ALA A 149 -4.88 15.59 8.64
N VAL A 150 -5.04 14.51 7.86
CA VAL A 150 -4.01 13.48 7.69
C VAL A 150 -2.79 14.05 6.95
N ARG A 151 -2.97 14.90 5.95
CA ARG A 151 -1.84 15.59 5.29
C ARG A 151 -1.07 16.50 6.23
N VAL A 152 -1.75 17.33 7.02
CA VAL A 152 -1.09 18.18 8.02
C VAL A 152 -0.28 17.31 8.97
N TRP A 153 -0.87 16.21 9.41
CA TRP A 153 -0.20 15.23 10.25
C TRP A 153 1.02 14.59 9.56
N ILE A 154 0.91 14.16 8.30
CA ILE A 154 2.05 13.59 7.53
C ILE A 154 3.19 14.60 7.43
N ARG A 155 2.88 15.86 7.07
CA ARG A 155 3.89 16.93 6.94
C ARG A 155 4.58 17.20 8.27
N GLN A 156 3.85 17.20 9.39
CA GLN A 156 4.45 17.30 10.72
C GLN A 156 5.40 16.13 11.01
N LYS A 157 5.02 14.89 10.65
CA LYS A 157 5.88 13.71 10.84
C LYS A 157 7.15 13.78 10.01
N LEU A 158 7.02 14.13 8.73
CA LEU A 158 8.17 14.28 7.83
C LEU A 158 9.12 15.38 8.33
N ASN A 159 8.59 16.52 8.77
CA ASN A 159 9.40 17.60 9.35
C ASN A 159 10.14 17.13 10.61
N CYS A 160 9.48 16.40 11.51
CA CYS A 160 10.12 15.85 12.70
C CYS A 160 11.23 14.83 12.39
N LEU A 161 11.02 14.00 11.36
CA LEU A 161 12.01 12.99 10.93
C LEU A 161 13.23 13.64 10.26
N ASN A 162 13.04 14.74 9.53
CA ASN A 162 14.11 15.44 8.82
C ASN A 162 14.86 16.42 9.73
N GLU A 163 14.15 17.13 10.62
CA GLU A 163 14.72 18.18 11.46
C GLU A 163 14.37 17.95 12.94
N LYS A 164 15.41 17.78 13.77
CA LYS A 164 15.28 17.52 15.22
C LYS A 164 14.38 18.52 15.96
N TYR A 165 14.38 19.78 15.55
CA TYR A 165 13.68 20.87 16.24
C TYR A 165 12.24 21.09 15.77
N ARG A 166 11.82 20.43 14.68
CA ARG A 166 10.45 20.53 14.15
C ARG A 166 9.50 19.45 14.67
N CYS A 167 9.92 18.69 15.68
CA CYS A 167 9.09 17.68 16.34
C CYS A 167 8.16 18.29 17.38
N GLY A 168 6.95 17.76 17.50
CA GLY A 168 6.10 18.04 18.64
C GLY A 168 6.71 17.59 19.97
N ARG A 169 6.14 18.08 21.07
CA ARG A 169 6.53 17.67 22.43
C ARG A 169 6.44 16.13 22.53
N ASP A 170 7.53 15.51 22.98
CA ASP A 170 7.72 14.05 23.14
C ASP A 170 7.62 13.15 21.90
N GLU A 171 7.26 13.69 20.74
CA GLU A 171 7.18 12.94 19.48
C GLU A 171 8.52 12.29 19.11
N ARG A 172 9.60 13.07 19.17
CA ARG A 172 10.95 12.57 18.86
C ARG A 172 11.40 11.49 19.83
N LYS A 173 11.07 11.61 21.12
CA LYS A 173 11.34 10.57 22.12
C LYS A 173 10.54 9.32 21.82
N MET A 174 9.30 9.46 21.37
CA MET A 174 8.48 8.32 21.02
C MET A 174 8.97 7.61 19.75
N ILE A 175 9.36 8.33 18.71
CA ILE A 175 10.01 7.74 17.52
C ILE A 175 11.27 7.00 17.96
N LYS A 176 12.12 7.61 18.80
CA LYS A 176 13.30 6.94 19.37
C LYS A 176 12.94 5.66 20.12
N ARG A 177 11.89 5.66 20.94
CA ARG A 177 11.46 4.47 21.70
C ARG A 177 10.96 3.33 20.81
N VAL A 178 10.35 3.63 19.67
CA VAL A 178 9.73 2.64 18.79
C VAL A 178 10.68 2.12 17.73
N THR A 179 11.55 2.98 17.18
CA THR A 179 12.44 2.62 16.07
C THR A 179 13.91 2.53 16.46
N ASN A 180 14.26 2.94 17.69
CA ASN A 180 15.65 3.15 18.11
C ASN A 180 16.45 4.09 17.17
N PHE A 181 15.77 4.85 16.31
CA PHE A 181 16.36 5.57 15.19
C PHE A 181 17.19 4.72 14.22
N GLU A 182 16.85 3.44 14.05
CA GLU A 182 17.46 2.63 13.00
C GLU A 182 17.14 3.22 11.62
N THR A 183 18.18 3.40 10.81
CA THR A 183 18.11 4.16 9.55
C THR A 183 17.13 3.54 8.56
N ASP A 184 17.08 2.22 8.49
CA ASP A 184 16.25 1.50 7.51
C ASP A 184 14.76 1.60 7.87
N ILE A 185 14.42 1.52 9.15
CA ILE A 185 13.05 1.73 9.63
C ILE A 185 12.61 3.16 9.33
N LEU A 186 13.46 4.15 9.64
CA LEU A 186 13.14 5.56 9.40
C LEU A 186 12.95 5.87 7.92
N LYS A 187 13.82 5.34 7.05
CA LYS A 187 13.70 5.47 5.59
C LYS A 187 12.40 4.87 5.08
N THR A 188 12.06 3.66 5.53
CA THR A 188 10.80 2.99 5.16
C THR A 188 9.59 3.76 5.67
N TYR A 189 9.63 4.27 6.91
CA TYR A 189 8.55 5.07 7.47
C TYR A 189 8.37 6.40 6.70
N GLN A 190 9.46 7.09 6.36
CA GLN A 190 9.40 8.28 5.51
C GLN A 190 8.82 7.96 4.13
N ARG A 191 9.20 6.85 3.51
CA ARG A 191 8.65 6.39 2.22
C ARG A 191 7.14 6.15 2.33
N ILE A 192 6.71 5.42 3.35
CA ILE A 192 5.28 5.15 3.62
C ILE A 192 4.49 6.45 3.79
N LEU A 193 5.00 7.40 4.58
CA LEU A 193 4.34 8.70 4.79
C LEU A 193 4.23 9.50 3.49
N LYS A 194 5.30 9.58 2.71
CA LYS A 194 5.29 10.25 1.40
C LYS A 194 4.30 9.59 0.44
N ASN A 195 4.25 8.26 0.42
CA ASN A 195 3.33 7.51 -0.42
C ASN A 195 1.87 7.70 0.00
N LEU A 196 1.60 7.77 1.30
CA LEU A 196 0.28 8.07 1.81
C LEU A 196 -0.17 9.49 1.41
N ASP A 197 0.68 10.51 1.56
CA ASP A 197 0.36 11.89 1.16
C ASP A 197 0.05 11.99 -0.34
N LYS A 198 0.89 11.33 -1.15
CA LYS A 198 0.70 11.16 -2.59
C LYS A 198 -0.63 10.49 -2.96
N LYS A 199 -1.05 9.48 -2.18
CA LYS A 199 -2.30 8.72 -2.40
C LYS A 199 -3.54 9.46 -1.94
N LEU A 200 -3.40 10.37 -0.98
CA LEU A 200 -4.50 11.22 -0.49
C LEU A 200 -4.75 12.41 -1.40
N PHE A 201 -3.70 12.90 -2.08
CA PHE A 201 -3.77 14.06 -2.97
C PHE A 201 -3.10 13.76 -4.32
N PRO A 202 -3.59 12.74 -5.03
CA PRO A 202 -3.08 12.39 -6.35
C PRO A 202 -3.20 13.56 -7.34
N GLU A 203 -4.22 14.41 -7.17
CA GLU A 203 -4.48 15.58 -8.00
C GLU A 203 -3.30 16.55 -8.05
N GLU A 204 -2.53 16.72 -6.98
CA GLU A 204 -1.38 17.63 -6.95
C GLU A 204 -0.17 17.09 -7.71
N GLN A 205 -0.02 15.76 -7.76
CA GLN A 205 1.00 15.13 -8.58
C GLN A 205 0.66 15.24 -10.06
N THR A 206 -0.61 15.10 -10.41
CA THR A 206 -1.09 15.30 -11.78
C THR A 206 -1.12 16.78 -12.19
N ALA A 207 -1.52 17.71 -11.32
CA ALA A 207 -1.70 19.14 -11.65
C ALA A 207 -0.40 19.86 -12.01
N THR A 208 0.71 19.49 -11.37
CA THR A 208 2.04 20.04 -11.70
C THR A 208 2.49 19.60 -13.10
N PHE A 209 2.08 18.40 -13.54
CA PHE A 209 2.40 17.86 -14.85
C PHE A 209 1.43 18.32 -15.95
N ILE A 210 0.14 18.50 -15.63
CA ILE A 210 -0.90 18.96 -16.55
C ILE A 210 -0.68 20.41 -16.99
N LYS A 211 -0.20 21.29 -16.11
CA LYS A 211 -0.04 22.72 -16.45
C LYS A 211 0.98 22.99 -17.57
N THR A 212 1.86 22.04 -17.90
CA THR A 212 2.97 22.24 -18.85
C THR A 212 2.81 21.51 -20.19
N LYS A 213 1.84 20.60 -20.31
CA LYS A 213 1.53 19.92 -21.56
C LYS A 213 0.03 20.06 -21.81
N ASP A 214 -0.32 20.53 -22.99
CA ASP A 214 -1.68 20.46 -23.51
C ASP A 214 -1.98 18.96 -23.81
N LEU A 215 -2.20 18.17 -22.75
CA LEU A 215 -2.29 16.70 -22.79
C LEU A 215 -3.56 16.23 -23.50
N GLU A 216 -4.50 17.14 -23.76
CA GLU A 216 -5.81 16.87 -24.34
C GLU A 216 -5.81 16.92 -25.88
N THR A 217 -4.77 17.46 -26.53
CA THR A 217 -4.72 17.69 -27.99
C THR A 217 -4.03 16.60 -28.81
N LEU A 218 -3.24 15.69 -28.21
CA LEU A 218 -2.48 14.69 -28.98
C LEU A 218 -3.31 13.49 -29.49
N CYS A 219 -4.48 13.25 -28.89
CA CYS A 219 -5.44 12.21 -29.31
C CYS A 219 -6.88 12.74 -29.48
N GLY A 220 -7.08 14.06 -29.40
CA GLY A 220 -8.40 14.70 -29.58
C GLY A 220 -9.34 14.62 -28.37
N PHE A 221 -8.82 14.60 -27.13
CA PHE A 221 -9.66 14.68 -25.92
C PHE A 221 -10.36 16.04 -25.80
N VAL A 222 -9.78 17.08 -26.39
CA VAL A 222 -10.43 18.36 -26.67
C VAL A 222 -9.94 18.85 -28.03
N ASP A 223 -10.63 18.52 -29.12
CA ASP A 223 -10.71 19.56 -30.14
C ASP A 223 -11.42 20.73 -29.46
N ALA A 224 -10.91 21.95 -29.58
CA ALA A 224 -11.66 23.14 -29.14
C ALA A 224 -13.06 23.20 -29.82
N VAL A 225 -13.30 22.37 -30.83
CA VAL A 225 -14.54 22.17 -31.57
C VAL A 225 -15.38 20.96 -31.09
N SER A 226 -14.82 20.01 -30.31
CA SER A 226 -15.43 18.69 -29.98
C SER A 226 -16.19 18.64 -28.64
N GLN A 227 -16.42 19.78 -27.98
CA GLN A 227 -17.29 19.88 -26.80
C GLN A 227 -18.75 19.37 -27.05
N ASN A 228 -19.11 19.03 -28.30
CA ASN A 228 -20.42 18.53 -28.72
C ASN A 228 -20.47 17.04 -29.15
N THR A 229 -19.41 16.23 -28.97
CA THR A 229 -19.49 14.80 -29.28
C THR A 229 -20.04 13.99 -28.09
N PRO A 230 -20.97 13.03 -28.29
CA PRO A 230 -21.56 12.25 -27.19
C PRO A 230 -20.54 11.41 -26.39
N LYS A 231 -19.40 11.05 -27.00
CA LYS A 231 -18.31 10.26 -26.41
C LYS A 231 -16.94 10.84 -26.81
N PRO A 232 -16.40 11.81 -26.05
CA PRO A 232 -15.11 12.45 -26.37
C PRO A 232 -13.96 11.44 -26.46
N GLY A 233 -13.13 11.58 -27.50
CA GLY A 233 -11.95 10.72 -27.75
C GLY A 233 -12.26 9.33 -28.34
N MET A 234 -13.53 9.03 -28.62
CA MET A 234 -13.94 7.78 -29.29
C MET A 234 -14.40 8.05 -30.72
N LEU A 235 -14.24 7.04 -31.58
CA LEU A 235 -14.79 7.01 -32.92
C LEU A 235 -16.00 6.07 -32.95
N LEU A 236 -17.07 6.49 -33.62
CA LEU A 236 -18.21 5.64 -33.94
C LEU A 236 -17.85 4.84 -35.20
N ILE A 237 -17.93 3.51 -35.09
CA ILE A 237 -17.85 2.59 -36.21
C ILE A 237 -19.27 2.14 -36.52
N ASP A 238 -19.72 2.40 -37.74
CA ASP A 238 -21.06 2.04 -38.20
C ASP A 238 -21.24 0.52 -38.28
N THR A 239 -22.49 0.07 -38.21
CA THR A 239 -22.83 -1.34 -38.44
C THR A 239 -22.34 -1.80 -39.81
N GLY A 240 -21.79 -3.01 -39.89
CA GLY A 240 -21.23 -3.49 -41.14
C GLY A 240 -20.83 -4.96 -41.13
N LYS A 241 -20.54 -5.44 -42.33
CA LYS A 241 -19.94 -6.75 -42.58
C LYS A 241 -18.51 -6.59 -43.03
N PHE A 242 -17.62 -7.41 -42.51
CA PHE A 242 -16.25 -7.49 -43.00
C PHE A 242 -15.75 -8.94 -42.98
N LYS A 243 -14.66 -9.19 -43.69
CA LYS A 243 -13.96 -10.47 -43.68
C LYS A 243 -12.91 -10.44 -42.58
N MET A 244 -13.14 -11.22 -41.52
CA MET A 244 -12.22 -11.35 -40.39
C MET A 244 -11.24 -12.50 -40.63
N GLY A 245 -9.97 -12.32 -40.28
CA GLY A 245 -8.89 -13.29 -40.43
C GLY A 245 -8.08 -13.12 -41.72
N SER A 246 -7.04 -13.94 -41.89
CA SER A 246 -6.11 -13.85 -43.02
C SER A 246 -5.81 -15.21 -43.63
N SER A 247 -5.85 -15.31 -44.97
CA SER A 247 -5.46 -16.54 -45.70
C SER A 247 -3.94 -16.73 -45.79
N GLU A 248 -3.16 -15.70 -45.51
CA GLU A 248 -1.68 -15.76 -45.50
C GLU A 248 -1.11 -15.61 -44.07
N GLY A 249 -2.00 -15.58 -43.07
CA GLY A 249 -1.67 -15.37 -41.66
C GLY A 249 -1.20 -16.63 -40.94
N LEU A 250 -0.89 -16.49 -39.65
CA LEU A 250 -0.58 -17.62 -38.77
C LEU A 250 -1.79 -18.55 -38.65
N PRO A 251 -1.63 -19.85 -38.31
CA PRO A 251 -2.76 -20.80 -38.23
C PRO A 251 -3.94 -20.36 -37.35
N ALA A 252 -3.69 -19.51 -36.34
CA ALA A 252 -4.73 -18.97 -35.46
C ALA A 252 -5.57 -17.84 -36.11
N GLU A 253 -5.11 -17.26 -37.22
CA GLU A 253 -5.78 -16.20 -37.99
C GLU A 253 -6.68 -16.77 -39.10
N HIS A 254 -6.72 -18.09 -39.26
CA HIS A 254 -7.56 -18.80 -40.22
C HIS A 254 -8.82 -19.39 -39.56
N PRO A 255 -9.90 -19.62 -40.34
CA PRO A 255 -10.09 -19.21 -41.73
C PRO A 255 -10.63 -17.78 -41.83
N VAL A 256 -10.47 -17.17 -43.01
CA VAL A 256 -11.19 -15.94 -43.35
C VAL A 256 -12.70 -16.21 -43.33
N ARG A 257 -13.45 -15.43 -42.55
CA ARG A 257 -14.91 -15.59 -42.41
C ARG A 257 -15.63 -14.24 -42.40
N GLU A 258 -16.87 -14.22 -42.88
CA GLU A 258 -17.71 -13.02 -42.80
C GLU A 258 -18.23 -12.83 -41.37
N VAL A 259 -18.04 -11.63 -40.82
CA VAL A 259 -18.54 -11.22 -39.50
C VAL A 259 -19.40 -9.98 -39.67
N GLN A 260 -20.58 -9.98 -39.06
CA GLN A 260 -21.47 -8.83 -38.94
C GLN A 260 -21.35 -8.25 -37.54
N LEU A 261 -21.16 -6.94 -37.44
CA LEU A 261 -21.18 -6.21 -36.17
C LEU A 261 -22.25 -5.11 -36.21
N ASP A 262 -22.84 -4.84 -35.05
CA ASP A 262 -23.65 -3.66 -34.80
C ASP A 262 -22.74 -2.43 -34.66
N GLU A 263 -23.32 -1.23 -34.63
CA GLU A 263 -22.54 -0.01 -34.38
C GLU A 263 -21.87 -0.06 -32.99
N PHE A 264 -20.63 0.45 -32.91
CA PHE A 264 -19.92 0.53 -31.63
C PHE A 264 -18.96 1.72 -31.59
N TRP A 265 -18.58 2.10 -30.37
CA TRP A 265 -17.59 3.13 -30.14
C TRP A 265 -16.27 2.50 -29.68
N ILE A 266 -15.16 2.97 -30.24
CA ILE A 266 -13.81 2.56 -29.84
C ILE A 266 -12.94 3.79 -29.57
N ASP A 267 -12.03 3.69 -28.60
CA ASP A 267 -11.08 4.76 -28.32
C ASP A 267 -10.13 4.94 -29.51
N LYS A 268 -9.92 6.18 -29.95
CA LYS A 268 -9.02 6.50 -31.06
C LYS A 268 -7.55 6.17 -30.75
N CYS A 269 -7.19 6.22 -29.47
CA CYS A 269 -5.84 5.94 -28.97
C CYS A 269 -5.91 4.99 -27.78
N GLU A 270 -4.80 4.30 -27.49
CA GLU A 270 -4.67 3.49 -26.28
C GLU A 270 -4.72 4.35 -25.01
N VAL A 271 -5.14 3.74 -23.91
CA VAL A 271 -5.16 4.37 -22.59
C VAL A 271 -3.75 4.78 -22.19
N THR A 272 -3.55 6.04 -21.84
CA THR A 272 -2.24 6.58 -21.45
C THR A 272 -1.90 6.31 -19.99
N ASN A 273 -0.62 6.40 -19.62
CA ASN A 273 -0.20 6.34 -18.21
C ASN A 273 -0.92 7.39 -17.35
N TYR A 274 -1.16 8.58 -17.88
CA TYR A 274 -1.89 9.65 -17.19
C TYR A 274 -3.35 9.27 -16.91
N GLN A 275 -4.07 8.78 -17.92
CA GLN A 275 -5.45 8.34 -17.75
C GLN A 275 -5.56 7.19 -16.74
N TYR A 276 -4.65 6.21 -16.87
CA TYR A 276 -4.56 5.10 -15.92
C TYR A 276 -4.27 5.58 -14.50
N LEU A 277 -3.34 6.52 -14.34
CA LEU A 277 -2.96 7.12 -13.05
C LEU A 277 -4.14 7.78 -12.36
N ARG A 278 -4.96 8.55 -13.09
CA ARG A 278 -6.16 9.19 -12.52
C ARG A 278 -7.12 8.17 -11.92
N ILE A 279 -7.28 7.02 -12.57
CA ILE A 279 -8.15 5.97 -12.07
C ILE A 279 -7.48 5.18 -10.95
N ALA A 280 -6.21 4.78 -11.07
CA ALA A 280 -5.47 4.08 -10.01
C ALA A 280 -5.35 4.93 -8.72
N ALA A 281 -5.30 6.25 -8.85
CA ALA A 281 -5.39 7.20 -7.75
C ALA A 281 -6.70 7.06 -6.97
N GLN A 282 -7.84 7.02 -7.67
CA GLN A 282 -9.18 6.94 -7.06
C GLN A 282 -9.57 5.50 -6.67
N HIS A 283 -9.03 4.50 -7.35
CA HIS A 283 -9.34 3.08 -7.20
C HIS A 283 -8.11 2.31 -6.79
N PRO A 284 -7.89 2.16 -5.47
CA PRO A 284 -6.74 1.45 -4.94
C PRO A 284 -6.53 0.09 -5.59
N PHE A 285 -7.60 -0.64 -5.92
CA PHE A 285 -7.53 -1.94 -6.58
C PHE A 285 -6.60 -1.98 -7.81
N LEU A 286 -6.56 -0.92 -8.64
CA LEU A 286 -5.71 -0.87 -9.83
C LEU A 286 -4.27 -0.43 -9.54
N ARG A 287 -3.91 -0.17 -8.28
CA ARG A 287 -2.55 0.24 -7.92
C ARG A 287 -1.59 -0.93 -7.94
N LYS A 288 -0.34 -0.65 -8.32
CA LYS A 288 0.76 -1.63 -8.42
C LYS A 288 0.89 -2.54 -7.20
N SER A 289 0.75 -1.99 -6.00
CA SER A 289 0.98 -2.68 -4.72
C SER A 289 -0.20 -3.52 -4.24
N THR A 290 -1.43 -3.24 -4.71
CA THR A 290 -2.64 -3.89 -4.20
C THR A 290 -3.35 -4.76 -5.24
N PHE A 291 -3.05 -4.58 -6.52
CA PHE A 291 -3.65 -5.41 -7.56
C PHE A 291 -3.29 -6.90 -7.32
N PRO A 292 -4.28 -7.82 -7.27
CA PRO A 292 -4.01 -9.18 -6.79
C PRO A 292 -3.08 -9.96 -7.72
N ARG A 293 -2.02 -10.56 -7.14
CA ARG A 293 -1.04 -11.40 -7.86
C ARG A 293 -1.64 -12.51 -8.72
N LYS A 294 -2.80 -13.06 -8.34
CA LYS A 294 -3.50 -14.09 -9.13
C LYS A 294 -4.02 -13.60 -10.49
N PHE A 295 -4.07 -12.28 -10.70
CA PHE A 295 -4.59 -11.66 -11.92
C PHE A 295 -3.49 -11.06 -12.81
N HIS A 296 -2.21 -11.34 -12.53
CA HIS A 296 -1.10 -10.90 -13.37
C HIS A 296 0.11 -11.83 -13.24
N ASP A 297 1.03 -11.72 -14.18
CA ASP A 297 2.25 -12.52 -14.34
C ASP A 297 3.43 -12.07 -13.46
N GLY A 298 3.18 -11.24 -12.47
CA GLY A 298 4.23 -10.56 -11.67
C GLY A 298 4.83 -9.30 -12.28
N ASN A 299 4.54 -8.94 -13.54
CA ASN A 299 5.07 -7.73 -14.18
C ASN A 299 4.14 -6.52 -14.09
N TYR A 300 3.04 -6.59 -13.33
CA TYR A 300 2.03 -5.54 -13.28
C TYR A 300 2.60 -4.15 -12.95
N LEU A 301 2.40 -3.20 -13.87
CA LEU A 301 2.94 -1.83 -13.82
C LEU A 301 4.43 -1.81 -13.44
N ARG A 302 5.23 -2.77 -13.93
CA ARG A 302 6.62 -2.93 -13.50
C ARG A 302 7.48 -1.69 -13.79
N ASN A 303 7.18 -0.95 -14.85
CA ASN A 303 7.80 0.34 -15.20
C ASN A 303 7.42 1.51 -14.27
N TRP A 304 6.38 1.39 -13.45
CA TRP A 304 6.04 2.40 -12.47
C TRP A 304 6.92 2.25 -11.23
N SER A 305 7.52 3.32 -10.73
CA SER A 305 8.36 3.23 -9.53
C SER A 305 7.54 2.97 -8.25
N ASP A 306 6.27 3.37 -8.25
CA ASP A 306 5.30 3.17 -7.16
C ASP A 306 3.86 3.24 -7.71
N ASP A 307 2.86 3.06 -6.85
CA ASP A 307 1.43 3.04 -7.17
C ASP A 307 0.92 4.22 -8.00
N LEU A 308 1.54 5.40 -7.82
CA LEU A 308 1.11 6.66 -8.42
C LEU A 308 2.26 7.40 -9.10
N VAL A 309 3.32 6.68 -9.47
CA VAL A 309 4.53 7.28 -10.03
C VAL A 309 4.92 6.50 -11.30
N PRO A 310 4.29 6.81 -12.45
CA PRO A 310 4.75 6.32 -13.74
C PRO A 310 6.17 6.81 -14.03
N GLU A 311 6.80 6.22 -15.04
CA GLU A 311 8.11 6.66 -15.51
C GLU A 311 8.05 8.13 -15.95
N ILE A 312 9.04 8.94 -15.55
CA ILE A 312 9.08 10.37 -15.88
C ILE A 312 9.09 10.56 -17.40
N GLY A 313 8.19 11.37 -17.93
CA GLY A 313 8.09 11.63 -19.37
C GLY A 313 7.27 10.57 -20.14
N SER A 314 6.70 9.57 -19.47
CA SER A 314 5.86 8.52 -20.07
C SER A 314 4.35 8.79 -19.99
N GLU A 315 3.95 9.95 -19.48
CA GLU A 315 2.57 10.25 -19.06
C GLU A 315 1.57 10.14 -20.22
N LEU A 316 2.00 10.51 -21.42
CA LEU A 316 1.22 10.41 -22.66
C LEU A 316 1.43 9.11 -23.44
N LYS A 317 2.38 8.28 -23.03
CA LYS A 317 2.58 6.98 -23.67
C LYS A 317 1.47 6.03 -23.21
N PRO A 318 1.12 5.01 -24.03
CA PRO A 318 0.24 3.95 -23.61
C PRO A 318 0.69 3.33 -22.29
N VAL A 319 -0.27 3.06 -21.41
CA VAL A 319 0.00 2.27 -20.21
C VAL A 319 0.35 0.85 -20.65
N ILE A 320 1.47 0.33 -20.17
CA ILE A 320 1.97 -1.00 -20.51
C ILE A 320 2.06 -1.85 -19.25
N GLN A 321 2.23 -3.17 -19.44
CA GLN A 321 2.35 -4.13 -18.36
C GLN A 321 1.11 -4.15 -17.44
N VAL A 322 -0.06 -3.95 -18.03
CA VAL A 322 -1.36 -4.17 -17.40
C VAL A 322 -1.91 -5.52 -17.83
N SER A 323 -2.54 -6.25 -16.92
CA SER A 323 -3.17 -7.52 -17.29
C SER A 323 -4.55 -7.28 -17.91
N TRP A 324 -5.07 -8.27 -18.64
CA TRP A 324 -6.43 -8.23 -19.18
C TRP A 324 -7.47 -7.92 -18.09
N TYR A 325 -7.32 -8.48 -16.90
CA TYR A 325 -8.21 -8.22 -15.76
C TYR A 325 -8.16 -6.76 -15.31
N ALA A 326 -6.98 -6.15 -15.27
CA ALA A 326 -6.81 -4.75 -14.91
C ALA A 326 -7.38 -3.82 -15.99
N ALA A 327 -7.15 -4.13 -17.27
CA ALA A 327 -7.70 -3.40 -18.40
C ALA A 327 -9.24 -3.45 -18.42
N ARG A 328 -9.82 -4.64 -18.26
CA ARG A 328 -11.28 -4.81 -18.16
C ARG A 328 -11.87 -4.03 -16.98
N HIS A 329 -11.24 -4.10 -15.81
CA HIS A 329 -11.70 -3.37 -14.63
C HIS A 329 -11.60 -1.85 -14.84
N TYR A 330 -10.51 -1.37 -15.46
CA TYR A 330 -10.36 0.03 -15.83
C TYR A 330 -11.50 0.48 -16.74
N CYS A 331 -11.76 -0.23 -17.85
CA CYS A 331 -12.82 0.10 -18.79
C CYS A 331 -14.19 0.17 -18.10
N ASN A 332 -14.54 -0.85 -17.32
CA ASN A 332 -15.80 -0.87 -16.57
C ASN A 332 -15.92 0.33 -15.62
N TYR A 333 -14.82 0.69 -14.93
CA TYR A 333 -14.81 1.80 -14.00
C TYR A 333 -15.08 3.15 -14.69
N VAL A 334 -14.54 3.36 -15.89
CA VAL A 334 -14.75 4.58 -16.68
C VAL A 334 -16.03 4.54 -17.54
N GLY A 335 -16.92 3.57 -17.30
CA GLY A 335 -18.18 3.44 -18.04
C GLY A 335 -18.01 2.97 -19.50
N LYS A 336 -16.90 2.27 -19.80
CA LYS A 336 -16.57 1.68 -21.11
C LYS A 336 -16.47 0.15 -21.00
N ARG A 337 -16.03 -0.50 -22.07
CA ARG A 337 -15.70 -1.93 -22.11
C ARG A 337 -14.47 -2.16 -22.99
N LEU A 338 -13.90 -3.35 -22.94
CA LEU A 338 -12.94 -3.80 -23.95
C LEU A 338 -13.69 -4.09 -25.27
N ALA A 339 -13.02 -3.82 -26.39
CA ALA A 339 -13.47 -4.29 -27.70
C ALA A 339 -13.37 -5.82 -27.75
N SER A 340 -14.28 -6.45 -28.49
CA SER A 340 -14.08 -7.81 -28.99
C SER A 340 -12.97 -7.82 -30.04
N GLU A 341 -12.40 -8.99 -30.31
CA GLU A 341 -11.39 -9.13 -31.37
C GLU A 341 -11.92 -8.70 -32.74
N ALA A 342 -13.18 -9.05 -33.06
CA ALA A 342 -13.81 -8.65 -34.31
C ALA A 342 -14.02 -7.13 -34.40
N GLU A 343 -14.43 -6.48 -33.31
CA GLU A 343 -14.55 -5.02 -33.25
C GLU A 343 -13.19 -4.33 -33.39
N TRP A 344 -12.13 -4.94 -32.84
CA TRP A 344 -10.77 -4.40 -32.93
C TRP A 344 -10.18 -4.56 -34.33
N GLU A 345 -10.49 -5.64 -35.04
CA GLU A 345 -10.03 -5.86 -36.42
C GLU A 345 -10.82 -5.02 -37.45
N MET A 346 -12.09 -4.71 -37.16
CA MET A 346 -12.92 -3.87 -38.04
C MET A 346 -12.58 -2.37 -37.94
N ALA A 347 -12.17 -1.91 -36.76
CA ALA A 347 -11.83 -0.51 -36.49
C ALA A 347 -10.43 -0.15 -37.02
#